data_AF-A0A3D3UZA4-F1
#
_entry.id   AF-A0A3D3UZA4-F1
#
_cell.length_a   1.000
_cell.length_b   1.000
_cell.length_c   1.000
_cell.angle_alpha   90.00
_cell.angle_beta   90.00
_cell.angle_gamma   90.00
#
_symmetry.space_group_name_H-M   'P 1'
#
loop_
_entity.id
_entity.type
_entity.pdbx_description
1 polymer ?
#
loop_
_entity_poly.entity_id
_entity_poly.type
_entity_poly.pdbx_seq_one_letter_code
_entity_poly.pdbx_strand_id
1 'polypeptide(L)'
;MLQVGNLKNMDEDRKNIGDRAHFSLWCILAAPLMAGNDLRTMSENVRKVLTAPELIAVNQDRRGIQGYKVFDEDGCEVYNKPLADGTTAVLLLNKRREKGDCSSFTEQMKLNTCAYNDLYKT
;
A
#
# COMPACT_ATOMS: atom_id res chain seq x y z
N MET A 1 -1.06 -15.34 -2.54
CA MET A 1 0.05 -15.31 -1.55
C MET A 1 0.91 -14.10 -1.84
N LEU A 2 1.45 -13.47 -0.81
CA LEU A 2 2.33 -12.31 -0.89
C LEU A 2 3.71 -12.73 -1.42
N GLN A 3 4.31 -11.89 -2.26
CA GLN A 3 5.68 -12.07 -2.77
C GLN A 3 6.70 -11.13 -2.11
N VAL A 4 6.33 -10.53 -0.98
CA VAL A 4 7.20 -9.65 -0.20
C VAL A 4 8.48 -10.40 0.20
N GLY A 5 9.64 -9.85 -0.13
CA GLY A 5 10.95 -10.47 0.14
C GLY A 5 11.41 -11.54 -0.85
N ASN A 6 10.64 -11.82 -1.91
CA ASN A 6 11.01 -12.80 -2.95
C ASN A 6 11.54 -12.16 -4.25
N LEU A 7 11.52 -10.82 -4.37
CA LEU A 7 11.99 -10.11 -5.55
C LEU A 7 13.50 -10.33 -5.78
N LYS A 8 13.86 -10.83 -6.97
CA LYS A 8 15.25 -11.12 -7.39
C LYS A 8 15.71 -10.14 -8.47
N ASN A 9 17.02 -10.02 -8.63
CA ASN A 9 17.67 -9.24 -9.70
C ASN A 9 17.32 -7.74 -9.71
N MET A 10 17.10 -7.16 -8.53
CA MET A 10 16.85 -5.74 -8.32
C MET A 10 17.78 -5.19 -7.25
N ASP A 11 18.08 -3.90 -7.30
CA ASP A 11 18.71 -3.20 -6.19
C ASP A 11 17.81 -3.22 -4.93
N GLU A 12 18.42 -3.17 -3.75
CA GLU A 12 17.71 -3.29 -2.47
C GLU A 12 16.65 -2.20 -2.27
N ASP A 13 16.92 -0.98 -2.73
CA ASP A 13 15.98 0.13 -2.64
C ASP A 13 14.72 -0.13 -3.48
N ARG A 14 14.89 -0.59 -4.73
CA ARG A 14 13.76 -1.01 -5.58
C ARG A 14 12.99 -2.17 -5.00
N LYS A 15 13.65 -3.16 -4.41
CA LYS A 15 12.95 -4.28 -3.74
C LYS A 15 12.05 -3.77 -2.62
N ASN A 16 12.59 -2.91 -1.76
CA ASN A 16 11.84 -2.33 -0.64
C ASN A 16 10.62 -1.52 -1.13
N ILE A 17 10.79 -0.67 -2.15
CA ILE A 17 9.68 0.08 -2.74
C ILE A 17 8.63 -0.87 -3.32
N GLY A 18 9.05 -1.90 -4.06
CA GLY A 18 8.16 -2.90 -4.65
C GLY A 18 7.38 -3.70 -3.60
N ASP A 19 8.05 -4.15 -2.54
CA ASP A 19 7.47 -4.87 -1.42
C ASP A 19 6.41 -4.04 -0.69
N ARG A 20 6.71 -2.76 -0.41
CA ARG A 20 5.76 -1.81 0.18
C ARG A 20 4.56 -1.57 -0.72
N ALA A 21 4.78 -1.33 -2.01
CA ALA A 21 3.70 -1.13 -2.97
C ALA A 21 2.78 -2.36 -3.05
N HIS A 22 3.36 -3.56 -3.15
CA HIS A 22 2.63 -4.82 -3.20
C HIS A 22 1.82 -5.06 -1.92
N PHE A 23 2.42 -4.92 -0.75
CA PHE A 23 1.74 -5.12 0.53
C PHE A 23 0.61 -4.10 0.74
N SER A 24 0.84 -2.83 0.41
CA SER A 24 -0.17 -1.77 0.55
C SER A 24 -1.37 -2.02 -0.35
N LEU A 25 -1.13 -2.46 -1.60
CA LEU A 25 -2.19 -2.83 -2.52
C LEU A 25 -2.99 -4.03 -2.02
N TRP A 26 -2.34 -5.04 -1.45
CA TRP A 26 -3.05 -6.16 -0.81
C TRP A 26 -3.91 -5.70 0.37
N CYS A 27 -3.41 -4.76 1.16
CA CYS A 27 -4.13 -4.22 2.31
C CYS A 27 -5.38 -3.43 1.87
N ILE A 28 -5.24 -2.51 0.91
CA ILE A 28 -6.37 -1.70 0.43
C ILE A 28 -7.43 -2.56 -0.25
N LEU A 29 -7.04 -3.67 -0.89
CA LEU A 29 -7.96 -4.59 -1.54
C LEU A 29 -8.64 -5.58 -0.58
N ALA A 30 -8.38 -5.49 0.73
CA ALA A 30 -8.85 -6.47 1.72
C ALA A 30 -8.48 -7.93 1.35
N ALA A 31 -7.35 -8.12 0.66
CA ALA A 31 -6.91 -9.41 0.19
C ALA A 31 -6.30 -10.26 1.33
N PRO A 32 -6.33 -11.61 1.24
CA PRO A 32 -5.68 -12.47 2.22
C PRO A 32 -4.16 -12.21 2.33
N LEU A 33 -3.68 -11.90 3.54
CA LEU A 33 -2.27 -11.62 3.85
C LEU A 33 -1.48 -12.88 4.19
N MET A 34 -1.36 -13.80 3.23
CA MET A 34 -0.56 -15.03 3.40
C MET A 34 0.87 -14.80 2.90
N ALA A 35 1.84 -14.76 3.82
CA ALA A 35 3.26 -14.63 3.51
C ALA A 35 3.76 -15.82 2.67
N GLY A 36 4.45 -15.53 1.57
CA GLY A 36 4.99 -16.54 0.65
C GLY A 36 6.51 -16.66 0.65
N ASN A 37 7.20 -16.00 1.59
CA ASN A 37 8.65 -16.00 1.74
C ASN A 37 9.11 -16.96 2.84
N ASP A 38 10.42 -17.29 2.86
CA ASP A 38 11.01 -18.07 3.96
C ASP A 38 11.16 -17.19 5.21
N LEU A 39 10.31 -17.44 6.20
CA LEU A 39 10.29 -16.64 7.43
C LEU A 39 11.54 -16.82 8.29
N ARG A 40 12.30 -17.90 8.10
CA ARG A 40 13.52 -18.19 8.88
C ARG A 40 14.69 -17.31 8.45
N THR A 41 14.65 -16.81 7.22
CA THR A 41 15.74 -16.06 6.59
C THR A 41 15.30 -14.68 6.09
N MET A 42 14.14 -14.18 6.53
CA MET A 42 13.65 -12.86 6.10
C MET A 42 14.53 -11.73 6.64
N SER A 43 14.74 -10.70 5.82
CA SER A 43 15.43 -9.49 6.27
C SER A 43 14.54 -8.64 7.19
N GLU A 44 15.15 -7.74 7.96
CA GLU A 44 14.40 -6.83 8.83
C GLU A 44 13.49 -5.89 8.04
N ASN A 45 13.89 -5.48 6.83
CA ASN A 45 13.04 -4.67 5.95
C ASN A 45 11.78 -5.43 5.52
N VAL A 46 11.92 -6.70 5.12
CA VAL A 46 10.81 -7.57 4.77
C VAL A 46 9.87 -7.77 5.95
N ARG A 47 10.44 -8.03 7.15
CA ARG A 47 9.67 -8.14 8.38
C ARG A 47 8.86 -6.87 8.65
N LYS A 48 9.49 -5.69 8.61
CA LYS A 48 8.83 -4.40 8.83
C LYS A 48 7.63 -4.18 7.90
N VAL A 49 7.74 -4.57 6.63
CA VAL A 49 6.60 -4.50 5.68
C VAL A 49 5.50 -5.47 6.08
N LEU A 50 5.82 -6.75 6.30
CA LEU A 50 4.84 -7.78 6.59
C LEU A 50 4.13 -7.61 7.95
N THR A 51 4.76 -6.91 8.89
CA THR A 51 4.22 -6.68 10.24
C THR A 51 3.78 -5.25 10.49
N ALA A 52 3.60 -4.43 9.45
CA ALA A 52 3.23 -3.03 9.61
C ALA A 52 1.80 -2.90 10.20
N PRO A 53 1.65 -2.47 11.47
CA PRO A 53 0.39 -2.61 12.20
C PRO A 53 -0.74 -1.77 11.59
N GLU A 54 -0.43 -0.54 11.16
CA GLU A 54 -1.40 0.37 10.54
C GLU A 54 -1.93 -0.17 9.21
N LEU A 55 -1.07 -0.79 8.38
CA LEU A 55 -1.49 -1.38 7.10
C LEU A 55 -2.32 -2.65 7.34
N ILE A 56 -1.94 -3.46 8.33
CA ILE A 56 -2.72 -4.63 8.74
C ILE A 56 -4.10 -4.20 9.27
N ALA A 57 -4.17 -3.12 10.05
CA ALA A 57 -5.44 -2.57 10.54
C ALA A 57 -6.35 -2.13 9.38
N VAL A 58 -5.80 -1.48 8.35
CA VAL A 58 -6.54 -1.19 7.11
C VAL A 58 -7.06 -2.47 6.46
N ASN A 59 -6.23 -3.51 6.33
CA ASN A 59 -6.66 -4.79 5.73
C ASN A 59 -7.77 -5.48 6.54
N GLN A 60 -7.60 -5.53 7.86
CA GLN A 60 -8.46 -6.21 8.84
C GLN A 60 -9.61 -5.34 9.37
N ASP A 61 -9.87 -4.21 8.72
CA ASP A 61 -10.96 -3.32 9.11
C ASP A 61 -12.30 -4.07 9.20
N ARG A 62 -13.03 -3.83 10.30
CA ARG A 62 -14.25 -4.58 10.64
C ARG A 62 -15.39 -4.39 9.66
N ARG A 63 -15.36 -3.34 8.83
CA ARG A 63 -16.34 -3.14 7.77
C ARG A 63 -16.23 -4.22 6.70
N GLY A 64 -15.07 -4.85 6.57
CA GLY A 64 -14.86 -6.01 5.68
C GLY A 64 -15.04 -5.69 4.20
N ILE A 65 -14.98 -4.42 3.81
CA ILE A 65 -15.14 -4.01 2.41
C ILE A 65 -13.78 -3.89 1.72
N GLN A 66 -13.75 -4.31 0.46
CA GLN A 66 -12.61 -4.10 -0.41
C GLN A 66 -12.57 -2.63 -0.89
N GLY A 67 -11.37 -2.05 -0.93
CA GLY A 67 -11.14 -0.75 -1.58
C GLY A 67 -11.24 -0.83 -3.10
N TYR A 68 -11.57 0.29 -3.73
CA TYR A 68 -11.77 0.38 -5.17
C TYR A 68 -10.93 1.48 -5.78
N LYS A 69 -10.58 1.30 -7.05
CA LYS A 69 -9.83 2.29 -7.81
C LYS A 69 -10.74 3.48 -8.13
N VAL A 70 -10.25 4.68 -7.87
CA VAL A 70 -10.96 5.96 -8.07
C VAL A 70 -10.29 6.83 -9.12
N PHE A 71 -9.04 6.50 -9.49
CA PHE A 71 -8.28 7.18 -10.53
C PHE A 71 -7.31 6.21 -11.21
N ASP A 72 -7.16 6.36 -12.52
CA ASP A 72 -6.23 5.57 -13.35
C ASP A 72 -5.90 6.34 -14.62
N GLU A 73 -4.85 7.15 -14.58
CA GLU A 73 -4.33 7.82 -15.77
C GLU A 73 -2.81 7.78 -15.80
N ASP A 74 -2.28 7.54 -16.99
CA ASP A 74 -0.85 7.53 -17.27
C ASP A 74 -0.02 6.66 -16.31
N GLY A 75 -0.59 5.64 -15.68
CA GLY A 75 0.12 4.80 -14.71
C GLY A 75 0.21 5.37 -13.28
N CYS A 76 -0.48 6.47 -12.98
CA CYS A 76 -0.85 6.84 -11.62
C CYS A 76 -2.21 6.25 -11.29
N GLU A 77 -2.27 5.37 -10.29
CA GLU A 77 -3.53 4.82 -9.79
C GLU A 77 -3.81 5.34 -8.38
N VAL A 78 -5.07 5.61 -8.08
CA VAL A 78 -5.49 5.91 -6.70
C VAL A 78 -6.62 4.99 -6.29
N TYR A 79 -6.49 4.43 -5.08
CA TYR A 79 -7.49 3.56 -4.47
C TYR A 79 -8.06 4.21 -3.23
N ASN A 80 -9.35 3.99 -3.00
CA ASN A 80 -10.08 4.44 -1.83
C ASN A 80 -10.68 3.23 -1.12
N LYS A 81 -10.49 3.14 0.20
CA LYS A 81 -11.16 2.17 1.06
C LYS A 81 -11.79 2.89 2.24
N PRO A 82 -13.13 3.01 2.28
CA PRO A 82 -13.83 3.51 3.46
C PRO A 82 -13.67 2.54 4.65
N LEU A 83 -13.40 3.07 5.84
CA LEU A 83 -13.18 2.26 7.05
C LEU A 83 -14.43 2.27 7.95
N ALA A 84 -14.42 1.44 9.00
CA ALA A 84 -15.54 1.33 9.94
C ALA A 84 -15.70 2.55 10.86
N ASP A 85 -14.61 3.27 11.14
CA ASP A 85 -14.57 4.45 12.01
C ASP A 85 -15.00 5.75 11.31
N GLY A 86 -15.42 5.66 10.04
CA GLY A 86 -15.82 6.80 9.22
C GLY A 86 -14.66 7.48 8.48
N THR A 87 -13.41 7.08 8.73
CA THR A 87 -12.26 7.54 7.96
C THR A 87 -12.13 6.77 6.63
N THR A 88 -11.10 7.09 5.85
CA THR A 88 -10.81 6.46 4.57
C THR A 88 -9.32 6.23 4.45
N ALA A 89 -8.94 5.00 4.09
CA ALA A 89 -7.60 4.71 3.63
C ALA A 89 -7.48 5.04 2.13
N VAL A 90 -6.38 5.70 1.76
CA VAL A 90 -6.07 6.06 0.38
C VAL A 90 -4.70 5.49 0.01
N LEU A 91 -4.61 4.85 -1.14
CA LEU A 91 -3.34 4.40 -1.72
C LEU A 91 -3.09 5.13 -3.03
N LEU A 92 -1.98 5.89 -3.09
CA LEU A 92 -1.45 6.45 -4.33
C LEU A 92 -0.37 5.49 -4.85
N LEU A 93 -0.60 4.92 -6.02
CA LEU A 93 0.27 3.92 -6.62
C LEU A 93 0.83 4.43 -7.95
N ASN A 94 2.15 4.65 -7.98
CA ASN A 94 2.86 4.94 -9.23
C ASN A 94 3.35 3.62 -9.85
N LYS A 95 2.84 3.28 -11.04
CA LYS A 95 3.22 2.09 -11.82
C LYS A 95 4.28 2.38 -12.88
N ARG A 96 4.72 3.63 -13.01
CA ARG A 96 5.80 4.02 -13.93
C ARG A 96 7.14 3.52 -13.39
N ARG A 97 8.14 3.46 -14.28
CA ARG A 97 9.53 3.15 -13.90
C ARG A 97 10.24 4.33 -13.24
N GLU A 98 9.71 5.53 -13.45
CA GLU A 98 10.30 6.79 -13.02
C GLU A 98 9.48 7.41 -11.89
N LYS A 99 10.13 8.29 -11.13
CA LYS A 99 9.43 9.13 -10.16
C LYS A 99 8.44 10.00 -10.92
N GLY A 100 7.18 9.94 -10.54
CA GLY A 100 6.10 10.72 -11.13
C GLY A 100 5.29 11.35 -10.02
N ASP A 101 4.71 12.51 -10.33
CA ASP A 101 3.74 13.14 -9.46
C ASP A 101 2.34 12.62 -9.78
N CYS A 102 1.59 12.27 -8.73
CA CYS A 102 0.18 11.88 -8.80
C CYS A 102 -0.72 12.86 -8.03
N SER A 103 -0.21 14.07 -7.73
CA SER A 103 -0.88 15.12 -6.94
C SER A 103 -2.08 15.76 -7.61
N SER A 104 -2.23 15.69 -8.94
CA SER A 104 -3.42 16.17 -9.66
C SER A 104 -4.71 15.55 -9.13
N PHE A 105 -4.64 14.36 -8.55
CA PHE A 105 -5.78 13.69 -7.93
C PHE A 105 -6.06 14.10 -6.47
N THR A 106 -5.03 14.48 -5.69
CA THR A 106 -5.24 14.89 -4.29
C THR A 106 -6.05 16.18 -4.18
N GLU A 107 -5.94 17.06 -5.19
CA GLU A 107 -6.77 18.24 -5.34
C GLU A 107 -8.24 17.90 -5.62
N GLN A 108 -8.52 16.91 -6.48
CA GLN A 108 -9.88 16.51 -6.85
C GLN A 108 -10.66 15.90 -5.67
N MET A 109 -9.98 15.10 -4.84
CA MET A 109 -10.54 14.51 -3.62
C MET A 109 -10.51 15.45 -2.41
N LYS A 110 -9.99 16.68 -2.56
CA LYS A 110 -9.74 17.64 -1.46
C LYS A 110 -8.91 17.07 -0.31
N LEU A 111 -8.08 16.05 -0.57
CA LEU A 111 -7.22 15.43 0.46
C LEU A 111 -6.27 16.45 1.08
N ASN A 112 -5.87 17.47 0.32
CA ASN A 112 -5.02 18.58 0.77
C ASN A 112 -5.65 19.42 1.91
N THR A 113 -6.94 19.25 2.17
CA THR A 113 -7.67 19.96 3.24
C THR A 113 -8.03 19.07 4.44
N CYS A 114 -7.68 17.80 4.38
CA CYS A 114 -7.96 16.82 5.43
C CYS A 114 -6.71 16.53 6.26
N ALA A 115 -6.89 16.25 7.56
CA ALA A 115 -5.83 15.63 8.35
C ALA A 115 -5.56 14.24 7.78
N TYR A 116 -4.29 13.92 7.52
CA TYR A 116 -3.86 12.61 7.03
C TYR A 116 -2.73 12.07 7.88
N ASN A 117 -2.64 10.74 7.97
CA ASN A 117 -1.52 10.03 8.58
C ASN A 117 -0.78 9.24 7.50
N ASP A 118 0.54 9.42 7.40
CA ASP A 118 1.38 8.65 6.50
C ASP A 118 1.78 7.33 7.19
N LEU A 119 1.13 6.24 6.77
CA LEU A 119 1.26 4.92 7.41
C LEU A 119 2.65 4.28 7.26
N TYR A 120 3.58 4.92 6.55
CA TYR A 120 4.98 4.49 6.44
C TYR A 120 5.99 5.45 7.10
N LYS A 121 5.56 6.56 7.70
CA LYS A 121 6.44 7.53 8.40
C LYS A 121 6.37 7.45 9.92
N THR A 122 5.73 6.42 10.46
CA THR A 122 5.55 6.19 11.90
C THR A 122 6.74 5.49 12.54
#